data_AF-A0A6I5P246-F1
#
_entry.id   AF-A0A6I5P246-F1
#
_cell.length_a   1.000
_cell.length_b   1.000
_cell.length_c   1.000
_cell.angle_alpha   90.00
_cell.angle_beta   90.00
_cell.angle_gamma   90.00
#
_symmetry.space_group_name_H-M   'P 1'
#
loop_
_entity.id
_entity.type
_entity.pdbx_description
1 polymer ?
#
loop_
_entity_poly.entity_id
_entity_poly.type
_entity_poly.pdbx_seq_one_letter_code
_entity_poly.pdbx_strand_id
1 'polypeptide(L)'
;MLLLKQETTVILVRHGRSTYNDQGRYQGSSDEAELTPLGCETAQQVGKWLQHETIHAVYASPLKRAQQTANAILKQQLDQVASLTFSDDLREMDLPAWQGLPYQTVRETFAADYRCWLERPHEFQMEQLPQSGSALAVATRPFYPVRSLYERAQQFWQTVLPRHVGQTLLVVSHGGTIHALISTALGLSPASHHCLQQSNCGVSCLKFNAAGAQLCSLNDTTGIGETSPKLKAGKRGLRLLFLPISSAENDLTAVARLKTLRLDFYLHVHNTREQQINSIALSHPNAVGLQVDRADFLEAWRITLSLRKVSSELLMTGLVIAPMADIQKLLSQLIGLSDRSFGKLVLALGTLSVLHFPASQQRPILQAMNLR
;
A
#
# COMPACT_ATOMS: atom_id res chain seq x y z
N MET A 1 -11.69 34.58 -14.11
CA MET A 1 -11.61 33.23 -14.69
C MET A 1 -10.89 32.34 -13.69
N LEU A 2 -11.63 31.61 -12.85
CA LEU A 2 -11.02 30.69 -11.88
C LEU A 2 -10.25 29.61 -12.66
N LEU A 3 -8.95 29.48 -12.39
CA LEU A 3 -8.17 28.31 -12.78
C LEU A 3 -8.80 27.09 -12.10
N LEU A 4 -9.74 26.43 -12.78
CA LEU A 4 -10.29 25.14 -12.35
C LEU A 4 -9.10 24.20 -12.08
N LYS A 5 -9.02 23.67 -10.86
CA LYS A 5 -7.98 22.70 -10.47
C LYS A 5 -8.01 21.54 -11.46
N GLN A 6 -6.99 21.46 -12.32
CA GLN A 6 -6.78 20.38 -13.29
C GLN A 6 -6.22 19.11 -12.62
N GLU A 7 -6.69 18.79 -11.40
CA GLU A 7 -6.18 17.67 -10.62
C GLU A 7 -6.98 16.41 -10.91
N THR A 8 -6.33 15.38 -11.44
CA THR A 8 -6.95 14.06 -11.62
C THR A 8 -6.75 13.25 -10.35
N THR A 9 -7.85 12.77 -9.76
CA THR A 9 -7.81 11.88 -8.59
C THR A 9 -7.93 10.44 -9.04
N VAL A 10 -7.09 9.54 -8.53
CA VAL A 10 -7.14 8.11 -8.83
C VAL A 10 -7.25 7.31 -7.54
N ILE A 11 -8.39 6.66 -7.36
CA ILE A 11 -8.70 5.76 -6.25
C ILE A 11 -8.34 4.34 -6.70
N LEU A 12 -7.31 3.76 -6.09
CA LEU A 12 -6.84 2.40 -6.35
C LEU A 12 -7.46 1.45 -5.33
N VAL A 13 -8.08 0.36 -5.77
CA VAL A 13 -8.67 -0.66 -4.91
C VAL A 13 -8.11 -2.03 -5.27
N ARG A 14 -7.50 -2.72 -4.30
CA ARG A 14 -7.09 -4.11 -4.49
C ARG A 14 -8.33 -5.02 -4.45
N HIS A 15 -8.37 -6.02 -5.33
CA HIS A 15 -9.43 -7.02 -5.35
C HIS A 15 -9.72 -7.61 -3.96
N GLY A 16 -10.99 -7.97 -3.74
CA GLY A 16 -11.44 -8.62 -2.52
C GLY A 16 -10.76 -9.95 -2.24
N ARG A 17 -10.98 -10.50 -1.05
CA ARG A 17 -10.43 -11.79 -0.64
C ARG A 17 -10.85 -12.89 -1.63
N SER A 18 -9.89 -13.68 -2.12
CA SER A 18 -10.12 -14.76 -3.09
C SER A 18 -9.90 -16.15 -2.51
N THR A 19 -10.36 -17.18 -3.20
CA THR A 19 -10.13 -18.59 -2.84
C THR A 19 -8.66 -18.92 -2.66
N TYR A 20 -7.79 -18.41 -3.54
CA TYR A 20 -6.34 -18.61 -3.44
C TYR A 20 -5.70 -17.80 -2.29
N ASN A 21 -6.31 -16.68 -1.88
CA ASN A 21 -5.85 -16.00 -0.65
C ASN A 21 -6.10 -16.87 0.58
N ASP A 22 -7.23 -17.56 0.65
CA ASP A 22 -7.56 -18.47 1.77
C ASP A 22 -6.66 -19.69 1.79
N GLN A 23 -6.34 -20.22 0.62
CA GLN A 23 -5.48 -21.38 0.48
C GLN A 23 -3.98 -21.05 0.60
N GLY A 24 -3.61 -19.76 0.67
CA GLY A 24 -2.21 -19.34 0.74
C GLY A 24 -1.41 -19.71 -0.50
N ARG A 25 -1.97 -19.50 -1.70
CA ARG A 25 -1.34 -19.81 -2.99
C ARG A 25 -0.92 -18.55 -3.74
N TYR A 26 0.16 -18.66 -4.52
CA TYR A 26 0.48 -17.65 -5.53
C TYR A 26 -0.60 -17.65 -6.61
N GLN A 27 -1.19 -16.49 -6.87
CA GLN A 27 -2.21 -16.34 -7.92
C GLN A 27 -1.57 -16.01 -9.27
N GLY A 28 -0.62 -15.08 -9.27
CA GLY A 28 -0.11 -14.47 -10.50
C GLY A 28 -1.25 -13.97 -11.40
N SER A 29 -1.06 -14.12 -12.71
CA SER A 29 -2.06 -13.83 -13.74
C SER A 29 -3.04 -14.97 -14.02
N SER A 30 -3.05 -16.05 -13.23
CA SER A 30 -4.08 -17.09 -13.37
C SER A 30 -5.47 -16.51 -13.09
N ASP A 31 -6.46 -16.96 -13.85
CA ASP A 31 -7.85 -16.56 -13.72
C ASP A 31 -8.72 -17.58 -12.96
N GLU A 32 -8.09 -18.60 -12.36
CA GLU A 32 -8.80 -19.65 -11.60
C GLU A 32 -9.36 -19.17 -10.26
N ALA A 33 -8.75 -18.13 -9.67
CA ALA A 33 -9.15 -17.62 -8.37
C ALA A 33 -10.36 -16.70 -8.46
N GLU A 34 -11.38 -16.98 -7.65
CA GLU A 34 -12.59 -16.18 -7.53
C GLU A 34 -12.69 -15.50 -6.16
N LEU A 35 -13.52 -14.47 -6.03
CA LEU A 35 -13.84 -13.89 -4.73
C LEU A 35 -14.57 -14.90 -3.84
N THR A 36 -14.22 -14.88 -2.56
CA THR A 36 -14.99 -15.58 -1.53
C THR A 36 -16.22 -14.75 -1.14
N PRO A 37 -17.21 -15.33 -0.42
CA PRO A 37 -18.34 -14.56 0.09
C PRO A 37 -17.92 -13.32 0.89
N LEU A 38 -16.91 -13.45 1.76
CA LEU A 38 -16.32 -12.33 2.50
C LEU A 38 -15.61 -11.32 1.57
N GLY A 39 -14.98 -11.79 0.50
CA GLY A 39 -14.39 -10.93 -0.53
C GLY A 39 -15.45 -10.08 -1.24
N CYS A 40 -16.60 -10.66 -1.56
CA CYS A 40 -17.74 -9.95 -2.13
C CYS A 40 -18.33 -8.93 -1.15
N GLU A 41 -18.53 -9.32 0.11
CA GLU A 41 -19.06 -8.43 1.16
C GLU A 41 -18.16 -7.21 1.39
N THR A 42 -16.85 -7.43 1.56
CA THR A 42 -15.90 -6.32 1.75
C THR A 42 -15.80 -5.42 0.52
N ALA A 43 -15.95 -5.95 -0.70
CA ALA A 43 -16.04 -5.13 -1.90
C ALA A 43 -17.30 -4.25 -1.92
N GLN A 44 -18.44 -4.76 -1.45
CA GLN A 44 -19.66 -3.95 -1.29
C GLN A 44 -19.48 -2.87 -0.22
N GLN A 45 -18.79 -3.17 0.89
CA GLN A 45 -18.47 -2.17 1.92
C GLN A 45 -17.61 -1.04 1.34
N VAL A 46 -16.62 -1.34 0.50
CA VAL A 46 -15.88 -0.30 -0.25
C VAL A 46 -16.83 0.52 -1.14
N GLY A 47 -17.76 -0.13 -1.85
CA GLY A 47 -18.77 0.57 -2.64
C GLY A 47 -19.59 1.57 -1.84
N LYS A 48 -20.07 1.17 -0.65
CA LYS A 48 -20.79 2.05 0.29
C LYS A 48 -19.89 3.17 0.83
N TRP A 49 -18.64 2.85 1.15
CA TRP A 49 -17.70 3.84 1.65
C TRP A 49 -17.43 4.96 0.62
N LEU A 50 -17.39 4.60 -0.67
CA LEU A 50 -17.16 5.53 -1.77
C LEU A 50 -18.48 6.14 -2.32
N GLN A 51 -19.65 5.89 -1.71
CA GLN A 51 -20.95 6.29 -2.29
C GLN A 51 -21.14 7.80 -2.47
N HIS A 52 -20.36 8.60 -1.74
CA HIS A 52 -20.41 10.07 -1.82
C HIS A 52 -19.34 10.66 -2.75
N GLU A 53 -18.47 9.83 -3.30
CA GLU A 53 -17.44 10.28 -4.26
C GLU A 53 -18.03 10.30 -5.67
N THR A 54 -17.74 11.35 -6.43
CA THR A 54 -18.13 11.41 -7.86
C THR A 54 -17.10 10.67 -8.70
N ILE A 55 -17.43 9.45 -9.15
CA ILE A 55 -16.54 8.61 -9.96
C ILE A 55 -16.88 8.81 -11.43
N HIS A 56 -15.92 9.32 -12.20
CA HIS A 56 -16.12 9.69 -13.61
C HIS A 56 -15.85 8.53 -14.57
N ALA A 57 -14.91 7.64 -14.21
CA ALA A 57 -14.64 6.42 -14.98
C ALA A 57 -14.06 5.33 -14.08
N VAL A 58 -14.31 4.07 -14.47
CA VAL A 58 -13.80 2.89 -13.76
C VAL A 58 -12.92 2.07 -14.70
N TYR A 59 -11.72 1.73 -14.23
CA TYR A 59 -10.85 0.78 -14.88
C TYR A 59 -10.66 -0.44 -14.00
N ALA A 60 -10.67 -1.63 -14.60
CA ALA A 60 -10.41 -2.86 -13.86
C ALA A 60 -9.47 -3.80 -14.61
N SER A 61 -8.74 -4.61 -13.86
CA SER A 61 -8.08 -5.77 -14.45
C SER A 61 -9.11 -6.73 -15.06
N PRO A 62 -8.81 -7.38 -16.20
CA PRO A 62 -9.67 -8.40 -16.79
C PRO A 62 -9.66 -9.72 -16.00
N LEU A 63 -8.91 -9.86 -14.92
CA LEU A 63 -8.96 -11.09 -14.11
C LEU A 63 -10.23 -11.13 -13.24
N LYS A 64 -10.91 -12.27 -13.20
CA LYS A 64 -12.23 -12.55 -12.61
C LYS A 64 -12.39 -11.96 -11.21
N ARG A 65 -11.43 -12.16 -10.31
CA ARG A 65 -11.44 -11.58 -8.95
C ARG A 65 -11.52 -10.05 -8.92
N ALA A 66 -10.85 -9.36 -9.85
CA ALA A 66 -10.90 -7.91 -9.96
C ALA A 66 -12.21 -7.46 -10.62
N GLN A 67 -12.68 -8.17 -11.65
CA GLN A 67 -13.99 -7.91 -12.26
C GLN A 67 -15.13 -8.03 -11.25
N GLN A 68 -15.15 -9.13 -10.48
CA GLN A 68 -16.13 -9.38 -9.41
C GLN A 68 -16.07 -8.28 -8.35
N THR A 69 -14.87 -7.80 -7.99
CA THR A 69 -14.71 -6.68 -7.05
C THR A 69 -15.29 -5.39 -7.61
N ALA A 70 -14.93 -5.02 -8.85
CA ALA A 70 -15.42 -3.80 -9.50
C ALA A 70 -16.95 -3.80 -9.61
N ASN A 71 -17.54 -4.93 -10.02
CA ASN A 71 -18.99 -5.09 -10.11
C ASN A 71 -19.67 -4.99 -8.73
N ALA A 72 -19.07 -5.54 -7.67
CA ALA A 72 -19.61 -5.43 -6.32
C ALA A 72 -19.60 -3.99 -5.79
N ILE A 73 -18.54 -3.22 -6.08
CA ILE A 73 -18.43 -1.80 -5.75
C ILE A 73 -19.48 -1.00 -6.52
N LEU A 74 -19.58 -1.19 -7.84
CA LEU A 74 -20.48 -0.42 -8.70
C LEU A 74 -21.96 -0.65 -8.40
N LYS A 75 -22.33 -1.83 -7.89
CA LYS A 75 -23.70 -2.09 -7.41
C LYS A 75 -24.14 -1.19 -6.26
N GLN A 76 -23.22 -0.54 -5.55
CA GLN A 76 -23.53 0.42 -4.50
C GLN A 76 -23.54 1.89 -5.00
N GLN A 77 -23.22 2.11 -6.28
CA GLN A 77 -23.11 3.42 -6.92
C GLN A 77 -24.30 3.64 -7.87
N LEU A 78 -25.52 3.37 -7.39
CA LEU A 78 -26.72 3.23 -8.24
C LEU A 78 -27.09 4.51 -9.01
N ASP A 79 -26.65 5.68 -8.54
CA ASP A 79 -26.95 6.99 -9.14
C ASP A 79 -25.83 7.51 -10.06
N GLN A 80 -24.72 6.77 -10.22
CA GLN A 80 -23.55 7.18 -11.01
C GLN A 80 -23.19 6.10 -12.04
N VAL A 81 -23.58 6.31 -13.30
CA VAL A 81 -23.20 5.40 -14.40
C VAL A 81 -21.80 5.74 -14.91
N ALA A 82 -20.78 5.33 -14.16
CA ALA A 82 -19.40 5.37 -14.64
C ALA A 82 -19.13 4.21 -15.61
N SER A 83 -18.52 4.48 -16.76
CA SER A 83 -18.14 3.41 -17.70
C SER A 83 -17.05 2.52 -17.09
N LEU A 84 -17.29 1.20 -17.05
CA LEU A 84 -16.29 0.21 -16.66
C LEU A 84 -15.49 -0.26 -17.89
N THR A 85 -14.18 -0.04 -17.87
CA THR A 85 -13.24 -0.48 -18.91
C THR A 85 -12.26 -1.50 -18.34
N PHE A 86 -12.11 -2.65 -19.00
CA PHE A 86 -11.06 -3.60 -18.66
C PHE A 86 -9.76 -3.26 -19.37
N SER A 87 -8.63 -3.34 -18.66
CA SER A 87 -7.30 -3.02 -19.19
C SER A 87 -6.29 -4.11 -18.83
N ASP A 88 -5.61 -4.66 -19.85
CA ASP A 88 -4.55 -5.65 -19.66
C ASP A 88 -3.35 -5.11 -18.88
N ASP A 89 -3.11 -3.79 -18.93
CA ASP A 89 -2.06 -3.13 -18.13
C ASP A 89 -2.34 -3.27 -16.62
N LEU A 90 -3.59 -3.54 -16.23
CA LEU A 90 -4.01 -3.75 -14.85
C LEU A 90 -3.95 -5.22 -14.39
N ARG A 91 -3.55 -6.19 -15.22
CA ARG A 91 -3.35 -7.59 -14.79
C ARG A 91 -2.27 -7.72 -13.72
N GLU A 92 -2.40 -8.72 -12.86
CA GLU A 92 -1.39 -9.06 -11.84
C GLU A 92 -0.06 -9.48 -12.52
N MET A 93 0.99 -9.63 -11.73
CA MET A 93 2.26 -10.15 -12.18
C MET A 93 2.15 -11.57 -12.74
N ASP A 94 2.79 -11.82 -13.88
CA ASP A 94 2.95 -13.17 -14.42
C ASP A 94 4.00 -13.92 -13.60
N LEU A 95 3.60 -15.04 -13.00
CA LEU A 95 4.46 -15.89 -12.17
C LEU A 95 4.29 -17.37 -12.58
N PRO A 96 4.70 -17.76 -13.79
CA PRO A 96 4.21 -18.99 -14.43
C PRO A 96 4.57 -20.28 -13.67
N ALA A 97 5.78 -20.36 -13.12
CA ALA A 97 6.20 -21.53 -12.34
C ALA A 97 5.64 -21.54 -10.90
N TRP A 98 5.07 -20.42 -10.42
CA TRP A 98 4.60 -20.29 -9.03
C TRP A 98 3.08 -20.28 -8.93
N GLN A 99 2.36 -19.82 -9.95
CA GLN A 99 0.90 -19.72 -9.93
C GLN A 99 0.25 -21.07 -9.59
N GLY A 100 -0.72 -21.05 -8.68
CA GLY A 100 -1.37 -22.24 -8.14
C GLY A 100 -0.60 -22.93 -7.02
N LEU A 101 0.70 -22.70 -6.83
CA LEU A 101 1.46 -23.36 -5.77
C LEU A 101 1.25 -22.67 -4.40
N PRO A 102 1.20 -23.44 -3.30
CA PRO A 102 1.24 -22.88 -1.94
C PRO A 102 2.51 -22.07 -1.69
N TYR A 103 2.42 -21.02 -0.88
CA TYR A 103 3.58 -20.18 -0.54
C TYR A 103 4.74 -20.98 0.04
N GLN A 104 4.45 -21.99 0.88
CA GLN A 104 5.47 -22.85 1.47
C GLN A 104 6.18 -23.69 0.41
N THR A 105 5.44 -24.31 -0.51
CA THR A 105 6.01 -25.07 -1.63
C THR A 105 6.95 -24.22 -2.47
N VAL A 106 6.54 -22.99 -2.81
CA VAL A 106 7.42 -22.09 -3.59
C VAL A 106 8.72 -21.78 -2.84
N ARG A 107 8.63 -21.50 -1.54
CA ARG A 107 9.78 -21.20 -0.68
C ARG A 107 10.78 -22.35 -0.60
N GLU A 108 10.29 -23.58 -0.56
CA GLU A 108 11.10 -24.78 -0.40
C GLU A 108 11.66 -25.26 -1.74
N THR A 109 10.83 -25.31 -2.79
CA THR A 109 11.21 -25.83 -4.11
C THR A 109 12.04 -24.83 -4.92
N PHE A 110 11.75 -23.53 -4.82
CA PHE A 110 12.42 -22.47 -5.60
C PHE A 110 13.23 -21.54 -4.69
N ALA A 111 14.01 -22.11 -3.76
CA ALA A 111 14.63 -21.33 -2.67
C ALA A 111 15.56 -20.19 -3.16
N ALA A 112 16.34 -20.41 -4.22
CA ALA A 112 17.23 -19.39 -4.79
C ALA A 112 16.45 -18.25 -5.46
N ASP A 113 15.47 -18.60 -6.28
CA ASP A 113 14.56 -17.67 -6.96
C ASP A 113 13.73 -16.88 -5.96
N TYR A 114 13.20 -17.54 -4.93
CA TYR A 114 12.44 -16.92 -3.85
C TYR A 114 13.30 -15.92 -3.05
N ARG A 115 14.57 -16.25 -2.80
CA ARG A 115 15.51 -15.29 -2.19
C ARG A 115 15.74 -14.09 -3.09
N CYS A 116 15.96 -14.31 -4.39
CA CYS A 116 16.10 -13.22 -5.37
C CYS A 116 14.84 -12.33 -5.41
N TRP A 117 13.66 -12.94 -5.45
CA TRP A 117 12.37 -12.25 -5.40
C TRP A 117 12.23 -11.33 -4.19
N LEU A 118 12.63 -11.79 -3.01
CA LEU A 118 12.53 -10.99 -1.77
C LEU A 118 13.57 -9.87 -1.70
N GLU A 119 14.84 -10.18 -2.00
CA GLU A 119 15.97 -9.29 -1.74
C GLU A 119 16.25 -8.34 -2.92
N ARG A 120 16.08 -8.84 -4.14
CA ARG A 120 16.40 -8.16 -5.41
C ARG A 120 15.28 -8.37 -6.43
N PRO A 121 14.03 -7.94 -6.13
CA PRO A 121 12.86 -8.19 -6.98
C PRO A 121 13.05 -7.75 -8.44
N HIS A 122 13.77 -6.64 -8.67
CA HIS A 122 14.10 -6.16 -10.01
C HIS A 122 15.07 -7.05 -10.82
N GLU A 123 15.77 -7.99 -10.21
CA GLU A 123 16.64 -8.97 -10.87
C GLU A 123 15.99 -10.35 -10.98
N PHE A 124 14.84 -10.55 -10.32
CA PHE A 124 14.10 -11.80 -10.39
C PHE A 124 13.65 -12.07 -11.83
N GLN A 125 13.98 -13.25 -12.33
CA GLN A 125 13.67 -13.71 -13.68
C GLN A 125 12.83 -15.00 -13.61
N MET A 126 11.98 -15.19 -14.62
CA MET A 126 11.29 -16.46 -14.86
C MET A 126 11.28 -16.77 -16.35
N GLU A 127 11.08 -18.03 -16.69
CA GLU A 127 10.78 -18.42 -18.06
C GLU A 127 9.29 -18.21 -18.35
N GLN A 128 8.99 -17.73 -19.57
CA GLN A 128 7.61 -17.76 -20.05
C GLN A 128 7.18 -19.21 -20.29
N LEU A 129 5.93 -19.55 -19.99
CA LEU A 129 5.39 -20.82 -20.46
C LEU A 129 5.11 -20.73 -21.97
N PRO A 130 5.32 -21.81 -22.74
CA PRO A 130 4.85 -21.88 -24.11
C PRO A 130 3.34 -21.59 -24.13
N GLN A 131 2.87 -20.72 -25.02
CA GLN A 131 1.44 -20.57 -25.24
C GLN A 131 0.87 -21.93 -25.65
N SER A 132 -0.16 -22.40 -24.94
CA SER A 132 -0.78 -23.70 -25.21
C SER A 132 -1.25 -23.76 -26.67
N GLY A 133 -0.64 -24.64 -27.48
CA GLY A 133 -0.99 -24.85 -28.89
C GLY A 133 0.20 -24.94 -29.87
N SER A 134 1.41 -24.52 -29.47
CA SER A 134 2.61 -24.71 -30.29
C SER A 134 3.33 -26.02 -29.92
N ALA A 135 3.21 -27.05 -30.75
CA ALA A 135 3.94 -28.33 -30.61
C ALA A 135 5.45 -28.22 -30.87
N LEU A 136 5.96 -27.02 -31.17
CA LEU A 136 7.38 -26.75 -31.28
C LEU A 136 7.87 -26.14 -29.97
N ALA A 137 8.98 -26.68 -29.45
CA ALA A 137 9.76 -26.12 -28.36
C ALA A 137 10.27 -24.73 -28.77
N VAL A 138 9.42 -23.71 -28.66
CA VAL A 138 9.84 -22.33 -28.78
C VAL A 138 10.69 -22.04 -27.56
N ALA A 139 11.96 -21.73 -27.78
CA ALA A 139 12.87 -21.29 -26.73
C ALA A 139 12.17 -20.19 -25.90
N THR A 140 11.89 -20.50 -24.64
CA THR A 140 11.27 -19.58 -23.71
C THR A 140 12.29 -18.48 -23.42
N ARG A 141 11.91 -17.22 -23.66
CA ARG A 141 12.81 -16.10 -23.32
C ARG A 141 12.65 -15.81 -21.82
N PRO A 142 13.75 -15.67 -21.06
CA PRO A 142 13.66 -15.19 -19.70
C PRO A 142 13.09 -13.77 -19.72
N PHE A 143 12.24 -13.46 -18.75
CA PHE A 143 11.71 -12.12 -18.54
C PHE A 143 11.80 -11.77 -17.06
N TYR A 144 11.65 -10.48 -16.75
CA TYR A 144 11.70 -9.96 -15.38
C TYR A 144 10.28 -9.57 -14.93
N PRO A 145 9.58 -10.40 -14.14
CA PRO A 145 8.17 -10.16 -13.78
C PRO A 145 7.92 -8.78 -13.18
N VAL A 146 8.81 -8.31 -12.30
CA VAL A 146 8.68 -6.99 -11.65
C VAL A 146 8.87 -5.85 -12.64
N ARG A 147 9.84 -5.93 -13.55
CA ARG A 147 10.09 -4.85 -14.53
C ARG A 147 8.94 -4.74 -15.52
N SER A 148 8.47 -5.87 -16.04
CA SER A 148 7.29 -5.93 -16.92
C SER A 148 6.06 -5.31 -16.26
N LEU A 149 5.83 -5.57 -14.97
CA LEU A 149 4.72 -4.97 -14.23
C LEU A 149 4.85 -3.44 -14.09
N TYR A 150 6.06 -2.92 -13.90
CA TYR A 150 6.31 -1.47 -13.83
C TYR A 150 6.16 -0.80 -15.20
N GLU A 151 6.60 -1.44 -16.28
CA GLU A 151 6.40 -0.98 -17.66
C GLU A 151 4.90 -0.85 -17.97
N ARG A 152 4.10 -1.88 -17.65
CA ARG A 152 2.63 -1.83 -17.80
C ARG A 152 1.99 -0.73 -16.97
N ALA A 153 2.42 -0.54 -15.72
CA ALA A 153 1.92 0.54 -14.88
C ALA A 153 2.22 1.94 -15.47
N GLN A 154 3.42 2.15 -16.04
CA GLN A 154 3.76 3.38 -16.73
C GLN A 154 2.91 3.59 -17.99
N GLN A 155 2.73 2.54 -18.79
CA GLN A 155 1.88 2.57 -19.98
C GLN A 155 0.44 2.94 -19.63
N PHE A 156 -0.11 2.36 -18.55
CA PHE A 156 -1.44 2.70 -18.04
C PHE A 156 -1.56 4.20 -17.74
N TRP A 157 -0.59 4.78 -17.01
CA TRP A 157 -0.61 6.21 -16.70
C TRP A 157 -0.56 7.11 -17.95
N GLN A 158 0.35 6.80 -18.89
CA GLN A 158 0.49 7.54 -20.14
C GLN A 158 -0.78 7.50 -20.98
N THR A 159 -1.50 6.38 -20.91
CA THR A 159 -2.73 6.14 -21.66
C THR A 159 -3.93 6.82 -21.01
N VAL A 160 -4.09 6.67 -19.69
CA VAL A 160 -5.32 7.05 -18.98
C VAL A 160 -5.34 8.51 -18.55
N LEU A 161 -4.25 9.03 -17.97
CA LEU A 161 -4.25 10.38 -17.38
C LEU A 161 -4.64 11.50 -18.37
N PRO A 162 -4.15 11.53 -19.63
CA PRO A 162 -4.51 12.59 -20.58
C PRO A 162 -6.01 12.66 -20.91
N ARG A 163 -6.75 11.56 -20.72
CA ARG A 163 -8.19 11.49 -21.04
C ARG A 163 -9.09 11.95 -19.89
N HIS A 164 -8.52 12.16 -18.70
CA HIS A 164 -9.25 12.31 -17.46
C HIS A 164 -8.76 13.49 -16.61
N VAL A 165 -8.31 14.57 -17.27
CA VAL A 165 -7.86 15.78 -16.59
C VAL A 165 -9.00 16.35 -15.72
N GLY A 166 -8.74 16.56 -14.43
CA GLY A 166 -9.72 17.10 -13.49
C GLY A 166 -10.82 16.11 -13.05
N GLN A 167 -10.71 14.83 -13.43
CA GLN A 167 -11.69 13.80 -13.11
C GLN A 167 -11.20 12.86 -12.00
N THR A 168 -12.15 12.15 -11.38
CA THR A 168 -11.87 11.09 -10.41
C THR A 168 -12.07 9.72 -11.05
N LEU A 169 -11.05 8.88 -10.97
CA LEU A 169 -11.03 7.52 -11.51
C LEU A 169 -11.02 6.50 -10.39
N LEU A 170 -11.80 5.43 -10.55
CA LEU A 170 -11.69 4.23 -9.75
C LEU A 170 -10.92 3.16 -10.54
N VAL A 171 -9.88 2.59 -9.95
CA VAL A 171 -9.07 1.55 -10.57
C VAL A 171 -9.04 0.32 -9.68
N VAL A 172 -9.59 -0.80 -10.16
CA VAL A 172 -9.66 -2.06 -9.42
C VAL A 172 -8.64 -3.07 -9.96
N SER A 173 -7.66 -3.44 -9.16
CA SER A 173 -6.53 -4.26 -9.61
C SER A 173 -5.99 -5.15 -8.48
N HIS A 174 -4.70 -5.47 -8.50
CA HIS A 174 -4.06 -6.49 -7.66
C HIS A 174 -2.94 -5.93 -6.81
N GLY A 175 -2.40 -6.77 -5.92
CA GLY A 175 -1.42 -6.30 -4.94
C GLY A 175 -0.13 -5.84 -5.60
N GLY A 176 0.43 -6.65 -6.49
CA GLY A 176 1.65 -6.29 -7.23
C GLY A 176 1.40 -5.11 -8.16
N THR A 177 0.29 -5.12 -8.90
CA THR A 177 -0.02 -4.06 -9.88
C THR A 177 -0.25 -2.70 -9.21
N ILE A 178 -1.01 -2.63 -8.10
CA ILE A 178 -1.21 -1.37 -7.36
C ILE A 178 0.11 -0.87 -6.78
N HIS A 179 0.97 -1.78 -6.30
CA HIS A 179 2.31 -1.42 -5.89
C HIS A 179 3.07 -0.74 -7.04
N ALA A 180 3.07 -1.33 -8.24
CA ALA A 180 3.74 -0.78 -9.41
C ALA A 180 3.12 0.56 -9.87
N LEU A 181 1.79 0.69 -9.84
CA LEU A 181 1.08 1.93 -10.15
C LEU A 181 1.51 3.08 -9.21
N ILE A 182 1.50 2.85 -7.90
CA ILE A 182 1.95 3.85 -6.92
C ILE A 182 3.45 4.13 -7.10
N SER A 183 4.26 3.08 -7.23
CA SER A 183 5.71 3.23 -7.33
C SER A 183 6.12 4.05 -8.55
N THR A 184 5.56 3.75 -9.72
CA THR A 184 5.86 4.46 -10.97
C THR A 184 5.37 5.92 -10.93
N ALA A 185 4.21 6.19 -10.34
CA ALA A 185 3.71 7.55 -10.12
C ALA A 185 4.65 8.36 -9.20
N LEU A 186 5.17 7.72 -8.14
CA LEU A 186 6.09 8.36 -7.21
C LEU A 186 7.55 8.40 -7.69
N GLY A 187 7.90 7.66 -8.74
CA GLY A 187 9.27 7.55 -9.26
C GLY A 187 10.15 6.59 -8.46
N LEU A 188 9.56 5.61 -7.78
CA LEU A 188 10.26 4.53 -7.10
C LEU A 188 10.73 3.46 -8.11
N SER A 189 11.93 2.91 -7.86
CA SER A 189 12.51 1.85 -8.67
C SER A 189 11.82 0.50 -8.45
N PRO A 190 11.79 -0.41 -9.46
CA PRO A 190 11.44 -1.82 -9.29
C PRO A 190 12.15 -2.53 -8.13
N ALA A 191 13.33 -2.06 -7.73
CA ALA A 191 14.05 -2.60 -6.58
C ALA A 191 13.27 -2.44 -5.27
N SER A 192 12.33 -1.50 -5.18
CA SER A 192 11.49 -1.23 -4.01
C SER A 192 10.15 -1.97 -4.03
N HIS A 193 9.95 -2.99 -4.87
CA HIS A 193 8.66 -3.67 -5.06
C HIS A 193 7.96 -4.20 -3.79
N HIS A 194 8.70 -4.40 -2.70
CA HIS A 194 8.17 -4.92 -1.44
C HIS A 194 7.97 -3.85 -0.35
N CYS A 195 8.14 -2.56 -0.66
CA CYS A 195 8.11 -1.51 0.38
C CYS A 195 6.71 -0.98 0.71
N LEU A 196 5.68 -1.25 -0.11
CA LEU A 196 4.30 -0.82 0.14
C LEU A 196 3.37 -2.02 0.34
N GLN A 197 2.63 -2.04 1.44
CA GLN A 197 1.66 -3.10 1.69
C GLN A 197 0.35 -2.84 0.93
N GLN A 198 -0.29 -3.91 0.43
CA GLN A 198 -1.62 -3.87 -0.17
C GLN A 198 -2.53 -4.94 0.45
N SER A 199 -3.55 -4.54 1.19
CA SER A 199 -4.60 -5.40 1.77
C SER A 199 -5.71 -5.66 0.77
N ASN A 200 -6.41 -6.80 0.86
CA ASN A 200 -7.59 -7.03 0.01
C ASN A 200 -8.64 -5.96 0.35
N CYS A 201 -9.28 -5.38 -0.67
CA CYS A 201 -10.15 -4.20 -0.53
C CYS A 201 -9.47 -2.99 0.15
N GLY A 202 -8.14 -2.97 0.22
CA GLY A 202 -7.39 -1.79 0.64
C GLY A 202 -7.48 -0.70 -0.43
N VAL A 203 -7.75 0.52 0.00
CA VAL A 203 -7.95 1.69 -0.86
C VAL A 203 -6.76 2.63 -0.74
N SER A 204 -6.21 3.08 -1.88
CA SER A 204 -5.16 4.09 -1.92
C SER A 204 -5.59 5.23 -2.84
N CYS A 205 -5.14 6.45 -2.58
CA CYS A 205 -5.52 7.62 -3.36
C CYS A 205 -4.28 8.36 -3.86
N LEU A 206 -4.20 8.54 -5.18
CA LEU A 206 -3.22 9.39 -5.86
C LEU A 206 -3.91 10.62 -6.43
N LYS A 207 -3.21 11.75 -6.41
CA LYS A 207 -3.60 12.98 -7.09
C LYS A 207 -2.54 13.38 -8.08
N PHE A 208 -2.93 13.66 -9.31
CA PHE A 208 -2.05 14.07 -10.39
C PHE A 208 -2.35 15.51 -10.78
N ASN A 209 -1.34 16.35 -10.76
CA ASN A 209 -1.42 17.74 -11.20
C ASN A 209 -0.18 18.09 -12.06
N ALA A 210 -0.04 19.36 -12.44
CA ALA A 210 1.08 19.82 -13.27
C ALA A 210 2.47 19.56 -12.65
N ALA A 211 2.57 19.46 -11.32
CA ALA A 211 3.81 19.15 -10.61
C ALA A 211 4.09 17.63 -10.50
N GLY A 212 3.16 16.78 -10.94
CA GLY A 212 3.27 15.33 -10.92
C GLY A 212 2.28 14.67 -9.96
N ALA A 213 2.64 13.46 -9.51
CA ALA A 213 1.79 12.64 -8.66
C ALA A 213 2.08 12.85 -7.17
N GLN A 214 1.00 12.85 -6.38
CA GLN A 214 1.02 12.86 -4.92
C GLN A 214 0.22 11.67 -4.38
N LEU A 215 0.77 10.94 -3.42
CA LEU A 215 0.07 9.93 -2.64
C LEU A 215 -0.62 10.59 -1.45
N CYS A 216 -1.93 10.45 -1.37
CA CYS A 216 -2.78 11.09 -0.36
C CYS A 216 -3.32 10.11 0.66
N SER A 217 -3.40 8.82 0.33
CA SER A 217 -3.63 7.73 1.27
C SER A 217 -3.07 6.44 0.70
N LEU A 218 -2.68 5.52 1.57
CA LEU A 218 -2.18 4.21 1.19
C LEU A 218 -2.86 3.13 2.01
N ASN A 219 -3.38 2.12 1.33
CA ASN A 219 -3.86 0.87 1.90
C ASN A 219 -4.82 1.08 3.08
N ASP A 220 -5.75 2.01 2.91
CA ASP A 220 -6.79 2.31 3.87
C ASP A 220 -7.88 1.24 3.79
N THR A 221 -8.08 0.54 4.92
CA THR A 221 -9.03 -0.55 5.11
C THR A 221 -10.13 -0.18 6.10
N THR A 222 -10.26 1.11 6.43
CA THR A 222 -11.16 1.57 7.49
C THR A 222 -12.62 1.55 7.03
N GLY A 223 -12.88 1.78 5.74
CA GLY A 223 -14.20 1.61 5.14
C GLY A 223 -14.73 0.18 5.13
N ILE A 224 -13.89 -0.82 5.41
CA ILE A 224 -14.30 -2.22 5.60
C ILE A 224 -14.21 -2.65 7.08
N GLY A 225 -14.12 -1.68 8.00
CA GLY A 225 -14.14 -1.91 9.44
C GLY A 225 -12.80 -2.33 10.08
N GLU A 226 -11.70 -2.37 9.32
CA GLU A 226 -10.38 -2.68 9.92
C GLU A 226 -9.78 -1.44 10.60
N THR A 227 -9.29 -1.60 11.83
CA THR A 227 -8.69 -0.51 12.61
C THR A 227 -7.20 -0.30 12.32
N SER A 228 -6.49 -1.34 11.88
CA SER A 228 -5.09 -1.24 11.45
C SER A 228 -4.76 -2.29 10.38
N PRO A 229 -3.73 -2.05 9.54
CA PRO A 229 -3.32 -3.01 8.53
C PRO A 229 -2.87 -4.33 9.15
N LYS A 230 -3.21 -5.46 8.51
CA LYS A 230 -2.72 -6.78 8.92
C LYS A 230 -1.19 -6.87 8.82
N LEU A 231 -0.55 -7.58 9.74
CA LEU A 231 0.88 -7.89 9.68
C LEU A 231 1.13 -9.03 8.68
N LYS A 232 1.67 -8.68 7.50
CA LYS A 232 1.92 -9.66 6.42
C LYS A 232 3.35 -10.20 6.38
N ALA A 233 4.37 -9.36 6.62
CA ALA A 233 5.79 -9.73 6.51
C ALA A 233 6.36 -10.44 7.75
N GLY A 234 5.50 -11.04 8.58
CA GLY A 234 5.84 -11.67 9.85
C GLY A 234 5.27 -10.93 11.06
N LYS A 235 5.05 -11.67 12.17
CA LYS A 235 4.47 -11.14 13.42
C LYS A 235 5.56 -10.69 14.43
N ARG A 236 6.71 -10.23 13.92
CA ARG A 236 7.91 -9.89 14.70
C ARG A 236 8.57 -8.62 14.17
N GLY A 237 9.47 -8.04 14.97
CA GLY A 237 10.20 -6.81 14.63
C GLY A 237 9.58 -5.57 15.25
N LEU A 238 9.78 -4.40 14.62
CA LEU A 238 9.32 -3.11 15.14
C LEU A 238 8.23 -2.53 14.23
N ARG A 239 7.09 -2.18 14.81
CA ARG A 239 5.98 -1.49 14.15
C ARG A 239 5.85 -0.09 14.72
N LEU A 240 5.94 0.93 13.87
CA LEU A 240 5.81 2.32 14.26
C LEU A 240 4.53 2.91 13.69
N LEU A 241 3.76 3.58 14.54
CA LEU A 241 2.62 4.40 14.18
C LEU A 241 3.05 5.85 14.27
N PHE A 242 2.77 6.61 13.22
CA PHE A 242 3.11 8.03 13.15
C PHE A 242 1.83 8.85 13.24
N LEU A 243 1.78 9.72 14.24
CA LEU A 243 0.72 10.69 14.45
C LEU A 243 1.29 12.09 14.16
N PRO A 244 0.97 12.68 12.99
CA PRO A 244 1.41 14.03 12.67
C PRO A 244 0.68 15.05 13.53
N ILE A 245 1.46 15.97 14.12
CA ILE A 245 0.94 17.12 14.86
C ILE A 245 1.24 18.43 14.12
N SER A 246 0.40 19.42 14.36
CA SER A 246 0.60 20.82 13.99
C SER A 246 0.64 21.66 15.26
N SER A 247 1.38 22.77 15.24
CA SER A 247 1.40 23.73 16.36
C SER A 247 0.01 24.37 16.60
N ALA A 248 -0.83 24.43 15.56
CA ALA A 248 -2.08 25.18 15.57
C ALA A 248 -3.33 24.39 16.00
N GLU A 249 -3.40 23.07 15.77
CA GLU A 249 -4.66 22.31 15.87
C GLU A 249 -4.60 21.09 16.81
N ASN A 250 -5.69 20.90 17.56
CA ASN A 250 -5.96 19.69 18.33
C ASN A 250 -6.85 18.74 17.50
N ASP A 251 -6.28 17.92 16.64
CA ASP A 251 -7.05 16.80 16.07
C ASP A 251 -6.85 15.55 16.93
N LEU A 252 -7.87 15.20 17.70
CA LEU A 252 -7.90 14.02 18.59
C LEU A 252 -8.52 12.80 17.91
N THR A 253 -8.91 12.87 16.64
CA THR A 253 -9.64 11.79 15.97
C THR A 253 -8.82 10.49 15.91
N ALA A 254 -7.52 10.60 15.61
CA ALA A 254 -6.58 9.47 15.70
C ALA A 254 -6.43 8.88 17.12
N VAL A 255 -6.63 9.68 18.18
CA VAL A 255 -6.45 9.21 19.57
C VAL A 255 -7.49 8.16 19.94
N ALA A 256 -8.71 8.26 19.42
CA ALA A 256 -9.73 7.23 19.62
C ALA A 256 -9.30 5.87 19.03
N ARG A 257 -8.67 5.88 17.85
CA ARG A 257 -8.14 4.66 17.21
C ARG A 257 -7.03 4.02 18.03
N LEU A 258 -6.14 4.84 18.61
CA LEU A 258 -5.03 4.37 19.42
C LEU A 258 -5.52 3.47 20.57
N LYS A 259 -6.67 3.78 21.19
CA LYS A 259 -7.26 2.96 22.28
C LYS A 259 -7.48 1.49 21.91
N THR A 260 -7.70 1.19 20.63
CA THR A 260 -7.92 -0.19 20.14
C THR A 260 -6.61 -0.94 19.87
N LEU A 261 -5.48 -0.24 19.91
CA LEU A 261 -4.18 -0.75 19.54
C LEU A 261 -3.33 -0.97 20.78
N ARG A 262 -2.58 -2.08 20.79
CA ARG A 262 -1.54 -2.28 21.80
C ARG A 262 -0.34 -1.40 21.45
N LEU A 263 0.07 -0.55 22.38
CA LEU A 263 1.31 0.20 22.35
C LEU A 263 2.24 -0.31 23.44
N ASP A 264 3.51 -0.54 23.10
CA ASP A 264 4.55 -0.89 24.07
C ASP A 264 5.33 0.37 24.50
N PHE A 265 5.38 1.40 23.65
CA PHE A 265 5.95 2.71 23.98
C PHE A 265 5.36 3.83 23.11
N TYR A 266 5.53 5.08 23.54
CA TYR A 266 5.26 6.24 22.71
C TYR A 266 6.36 7.30 22.88
N LEU A 267 6.64 8.00 21.79
CA LEU A 267 7.65 9.04 21.69
C LEU A 267 6.99 10.35 21.31
N HIS A 268 7.39 11.43 21.96
CA HIS A 268 6.90 12.75 21.63
C HIS A 268 8.02 13.80 21.68
N VAL A 269 7.91 14.80 20.83
CA VAL A 269 8.82 15.97 20.85
C VAL A 269 8.28 17.06 21.77
N HIS A 270 9.14 18.00 22.18
CA HIS A 270 8.85 19.05 23.18
C HIS A 270 7.60 19.92 22.88
N ASN A 271 7.19 20.03 21.61
CA ASN A 271 6.02 20.83 21.20
C ASN A 271 4.69 20.04 21.19
N THR A 272 4.64 18.86 21.81
CA THR A 272 3.41 18.05 21.88
C THR A 272 2.57 18.49 23.08
N ARG A 273 1.27 18.76 22.87
CA ARG A 273 0.39 19.29 23.93
C ARG A 273 0.16 18.25 25.03
N GLU A 274 0.31 18.65 26.30
CA GLU A 274 0.18 17.77 27.47
C GLU A 274 -1.13 16.97 27.51
N GLN A 275 -2.25 17.58 27.10
CA GLN A 275 -3.56 16.92 27.07
C GLN A 275 -3.58 15.68 26.16
N GLN A 276 -2.90 15.73 25.01
CA GLN A 276 -2.79 14.58 24.10
C GLN A 276 -1.96 13.46 24.73
N ILE A 277 -0.82 13.80 25.34
CA ILE A 277 0.04 12.85 26.02
C ILE A 277 -0.68 12.18 27.19
N ASN A 278 -1.38 12.96 28.02
CA ASN A 278 -2.15 12.45 29.14
C ASN A 278 -3.26 11.49 28.67
N SER A 279 -3.98 11.83 27.59
CA SER A 279 -5.00 10.93 27.03
C SER A 279 -4.41 9.61 26.54
N ILE A 280 -3.21 9.63 25.96
CA ILE A 280 -2.51 8.42 25.50
C ILE A 280 -2.04 7.60 26.70
N ALA A 281 -1.40 8.23 27.69
CA ALA A 281 -0.93 7.57 28.90
C ALA A 281 -2.09 6.89 29.67
N LEU A 282 -3.23 7.56 29.80
CA LEU A 282 -4.44 7.01 30.42
C LEU A 282 -5.00 5.80 29.64
N SER A 283 -4.94 5.84 28.31
CA SER A 283 -5.43 4.75 27.46
C SER A 283 -4.46 3.57 27.35
N HIS A 284 -3.18 3.80 27.65
CA HIS A 284 -2.08 2.83 27.51
C HIS A 284 -1.16 2.84 28.75
N PRO A 285 -1.65 2.43 29.93
CA PRO A 285 -0.91 2.54 31.19
C PRO A 285 0.37 1.70 31.24
N ASN A 286 0.48 0.68 30.38
CA ASN A 286 1.67 -0.18 30.29
C ASN A 286 2.70 0.31 29.25
N ALA A 287 2.39 1.36 28.48
CA ALA A 287 3.30 1.87 27.46
C ALA A 287 4.31 2.83 28.07
N VAL A 288 5.58 2.67 27.73
CA VAL A 288 6.64 3.58 28.17
C VAL A 288 6.59 4.88 27.37
N GLY A 289 6.43 6.02 28.05
CA GLY A 289 6.48 7.36 27.44
C GLY A 289 7.89 7.93 27.47
N LEU A 290 8.38 8.41 26.32
CA LEU A 290 9.69 9.05 26.21
C LEU A 290 9.54 10.40 25.50
N GLN A 291 9.94 11.48 26.18
CA GLN A 291 10.13 12.77 25.55
C GLN A 291 11.50 12.82 24.90
N VAL A 292 11.57 13.25 23.64
CA VAL A 292 12.84 13.37 22.93
C VAL A 292 13.16 14.84 22.65
N ASP A 293 14.23 15.32 23.28
CA ASP A 293 14.71 16.69 23.20
C ASP A 293 15.92 16.80 22.25
N ARG A 294 15.72 16.38 20.99
CA ARG A 294 16.73 16.47 19.94
C ARG A 294 16.10 16.85 18.60
N ALA A 295 16.56 17.96 18.03
CA ALA A 295 16.14 18.43 16.72
C ALA A 295 16.51 17.45 15.57
N ASP A 296 17.56 16.65 15.76
CA ASP A 296 18.03 15.64 14.80
C ASP A 296 17.49 14.23 15.08
N PHE A 297 16.52 14.10 16.00
CA PHE A 297 16.04 12.81 16.50
C PHE A 297 15.72 11.80 15.40
N LEU A 298 14.95 12.20 14.39
CA LEU A 298 14.57 11.28 13.31
C LEU A 298 15.77 10.84 12.46
N GLU A 299 16.77 11.69 12.29
CA GLU A 299 17.98 11.36 11.54
C GLU A 299 18.90 10.44 12.34
N ALA A 300 19.12 10.73 13.63
CA ALA A 300 19.84 9.84 14.53
C ALA A 300 19.12 8.49 14.69
N TRP A 301 17.80 8.49 14.70
CA TRP A 301 16.98 7.28 14.74
C TRP A 301 17.08 6.49 13.44
N ARG A 302 17.05 7.15 12.29
CA ARG A 302 17.26 6.52 10.97
C ARG A 302 18.61 5.79 10.95
N ILE A 303 19.68 6.45 11.37
CA ILE A 303 21.02 5.84 11.47
C ILE A 303 20.96 4.63 12.40
N THR A 304 20.36 4.78 13.58
CA THR A 304 20.22 3.68 14.55
C THR A 304 19.45 2.49 13.99
N LEU A 305 18.35 2.71 13.27
CA LEU A 305 17.56 1.64 12.64
C LEU A 305 18.32 0.98 11.49
N SER A 306 19.08 1.75 10.69
CA SER A 306 19.89 1.20 9.61
C SER A 306 21.08 0.37 10.13
N LEU A 307 21.61 0.71 11.31
CA LEU A 307 22.70 0.00 11.97
C LEU A 307 22.21 -1.20 12.80
N ARG A 308 20.95 -1.19 13.25
CA ARG A 308 20.36 -2.30 14.02
C ARG A 308 19.72 -3.33 13.09
N LYS A 309 20.21 -4.57 13.15
CA LYS A 309 19.35 -5.73 12.87
C LYS A 309 18.33 -5.79 14.01
N VAL A 310 17.10 -5.30 13.80
CA VAL A 310 16.03 -5.40 14.79
C VAL A 310 15.64 -6.89 14.93
N SER A 311 16.40 -7.60 15.75
CA SER A 311 16.19 -9.00 16.10
C SER A 311 15.41 -9.05 17.41
N SER A 312 14.13 -8.67 17.35
CA SER A 312 13.20 -9.00 18.42
C SER A 312 12.40 -10.22 18.01
N GLU A 313 12.36 -11.25 18.86
CA GLU A 313 11.48 -12.41 18.67
C GLU A 313 9.98 -12.03 18.78
N LEU A 314 9.70 -10.88 19.39
CA LEU A 314 8.36 -10.33 19.59
C LEU A 314 8.15 -9.09 18.72
N LEU A 315 6.89 -8.82 18.37
CA LEU A 315 6.51 -7.56 17.76
C LEU A 315 6.46 -6.47 18.84
N MET A 316 7.24 -5.40 18.66
CA MET A 316 7.11 -4.18 19.44
C MET A 316 6.35 -3.13 18.63
N THR A 317 5.37 -2.47 19.24
CA THR A 317 4.56 -1.43 18.62
C THR A 317 4.78 -0.10 19.33
N GLY A 318 5.33 0.88 18.61
CA GLY A 318 5.60 2.22 19.11
C GLY A 318 4.75 3.28 18.44
N LEU A 319 4.33 4.30 19.18
CA LEU A 319 3.73 5.52 18.63
C LEU A 319 4.78 6.63 18.56
N VAL A 320 4.83 7.37 17.46
CA VAL A 320 5.71 8.52 17.25
C VAL A 320 4.85 9.74 16.95
N ILE A 321 4.94 10.74 17.82
CA ILE A 321 4.19 11.99 17.72
C ILE A 321 5.20 13.10 17.38
N ALA A 322 5.10 13.64 16.16
CA ALA A 322 6.08 14.57 15.63
C ALA A 322 5.46 15.52 14.58
N PRO A 323 6.11 16.66 14.28
CA PRO A 323 5.66 17.57 13.24
C PRO A 323 5.47 16.85 11.91
N MET A 324 4.43 17.24 11.17
CA MET A 324 4.07 16.60 9.90
C MET A 324 5.24 16.55 8.91
N ALA A 325 5.99 17.65 8.76
CA ALA A 325 7.13 17.73 7.84
C ALA A 325 8.23 16.70 8.16
N ASP A 326 8.47 16.45 9.44
CA ASP A 326 9.50 15.53 9.91
C ASP A 326 9.11 14.07 9.61
N ILE A 327 7.85 13.71 9.90
CA ILE A 327 7.30 12.39 9.54
C ILE A 327 7.31 12.20 8.03
N GLN A 328 6.87 13.21 7.27
CA GLN A 328 6.83 13.14 5.81
C GLN A 328 8.22 12.91 5.22
N LYS A 329 9.24 13.62 5.72
CA LYS A 329 10.64 13.43 5.32
C LYS A 329 11.13 12.02 5.63
N LEU A 330 10.91 11.56 6.87
CA LEU A 330 11.31 10.21 7.29
C LEU A 330 10.67 9.12 6.43
N LEU A 331 9.34 9.16 6.26
CA LEU A 331 8.63 8.17 5.47
C LEU A 331 9.09 8.17 4.01
N SER A 332 9.30 9.35 3.42
CA SER A 332 9.80 9.48 2.04
C SER A 332 11.15 8.80 1.88
N GLN A 333 12.10 9.08 2.77
CA GLN A 333 13.43 8.48 2.72
C GLN A 333 13.40 6.96 2.94
N LEU A 334 12.59 6.47 3.88
CA LEU A 334 12.51 5.04 4.22
C LEU A 334 11.92 4.18 3.10
N ILE A 335 11.00 4.73 2.29
CA ILE A 335 10.46 4.02 1.12
C ILE A 335 11.32 4.21 -0.15
N GLY A 336 12.41 4.98 -0.07
CA GLY A 336 13.37 5.18 -1.15
C GLY A 336 13.06 6.33 -2.11
N LEU A 337 12.27 7.33 -1.67
CA LEU A 337 12.13 8.58 -2.42
C LEU A 337 13.37 9.46 -2.26
N SER A 338 13.81 10.08 -3.35
CA SER A 338 14.88 11.09 -3.32
C SER A 338 14.43 12.37 -2.60
N ASP A 339 15.37 13.18 -2.12
CA ASP A 339 15.06 14.48 -1.49
C ASP A 339 14.33 15.44 -2.44
N ARG A 340 14.51 15.28 -3.77
CA ARG A 340 13.79 16.06 -4.80
C ARG A 340 12.31 15.67 -4.93
N SER A 341 11.90 14.55 -4.32
CA SER A 341 10.53 14.07 -4.28
C SER A 341 9.79 14.50 -3.01
N PHE A 342 10.35 15.45 -2.25
CA PHE A 342 9.65 16.07 -1.12
C PHE A 342 8.30 16.64 -1.59
N GLY A 343 7.22 16.40 -0.84
CA GLY A 343 5.87 16.78 -1.24
C GLY A 343 5.08 15.71 -2.02
N LYS A 344 5.70 14.60 -2.43
CA LYS A 344 4.97 13.49 -3.07
C LYS A 344 4.13 12.66 -2.11
N LEU A 345 4.50 12.57 -0.84
CA LEU A 345 3.63 12.05 0.22
C LEU A 345 2.91 13.22 0.86
N VAL A 346 1.57 13.22 0.85
CA VAL A 346 0.76 14.28 1.46
C VAL A 346 0.13 13.71 2.71
N LEU A 347 0.67 14.05 3.88
CA LEU A 347 0.13 13.61 5.17
C LEU A 347 -1.06 14.48 5.60
N ALA A 348 -1.97 13.90 6.40
CA ALA A 348 -3.11 14.60 6.96
C ALA A 348 -3.05 14.60 8.50
N LEU A 349 -3.40 15.73 9.12
CA LEU A 349 -3.59 15.79 10.57
C LEU A 349 -4.72 14.85 11.00
N GLY A 350 -4.66 14.38 12.25
CA GLY A 350 -5.69 13.48 12.78
C GLY A 350 -5.70 12.07 12.20
N THR A 351 -4.72 11.71 11.35
CA THR A 351 -4.62 10.39 10.73
C THR A 351 -3.40 9.62 11.21
N LEU A 352 -3.38 8.30 11.01
CA LEU A 352 -2.24 7.45 11.36
C LEU A 352 -1.55 6.91 10.10
N SER A 353 -0.22 6.97 10.09
CA SER A 353 0.61 6.23 9.13
C SER A 353 1.35 5.11 9.85
N VAL A 354 1.47 3.94 9.21
CA VAL A 354 1.98 2.73 9.86
C VAL A 354 3.14 2.17 9.08
N LEU A 355 4.29 2.05 9.73
CA LEU A 355 5.51 1.48 9.17
C LEU A 355 5.91 0.23 9.95
N HIS A 356 6.33 -0.82 9.25
CA HIS A 356 6.80 -2.06 9.86
C HIS A 356 8.23 -2.35 9.42
N PHE A 357 9.11 -2.64 10.37
CA PHE A 357 10.45 -3.20 10.20
C PHE A 357 10.39 -4.68 10.57
N PRO A 358 10.17 -5.58 9.60
CA PRO A 358 10.08 -7.00 9.88
C PRO A 358 11.44 -7.57 10.29
N ALA A 359 11.49 -8.44 11.29
CA ALA A 359 12.74 -9.06 11.73
C ALA A 359 13.40 -9.93 10.64
N SER A 360 12.60 -10.45 9.70
CA SER A 360 13.03 -11.33 8.61
C SER A 360 13.46 -10.59 7.34
N GLN A 361 13.30 -9.26 7.27
CA GLN A 361 13.55 -8.48 6.07
C GLN A 361 14.45 -7.29 6.38
N GLN A 362 15.26 -6.89 5.41
CA GLN A 362 16.18 -5.76 5.58
C GLN A 362 15.52 -4.40 5.37
N ARG A 363 14.33 -4.35 4.76
CA ARG A 363 13.68 -3.09 4.36
C ARG A 363 12.39 -2.84 5.11
N PRO A 364 12.09 -1.58 5.46
CA PRO A 364 10.81 -1.23 6.04
C PRO A 364 9.68 -1.33 5.01
N ILE A 365 8.48 -1.55 5.53
CA ILE A 365 7.24 -1.64 4.76
C ILE A 365 6.29 -0.55 5.26
N LEU A 366 5.89 0.36 4.39
CA LEU A 366 4.79 1.28 4.63
C LEU A 366 3.48 0.49 4.51
N GLN A 367 2.92 0.16 5.67
CA GLN A 367 1.72 -0.67 5.75
C GLN A 367 0.45 0.10 5.39
N ALA A 368 0.40 1.37 5.79
CA ALA A 368 -0.66 2.30 5.43
C ALA A 368 -0.21 3.74 5.66
N MET A 369 -0.90 4.68 5.03
CA MET A 369 -0.69 6.11 5.19
C MET A 369 -2.04 6.83 5.22
N ASN A 370 -2.16 7.77 6.15
CA ASN A 370 -3.37 8.56 6.40
C ASN A 370 -4.63 7.73 6.67
N LEU A 371 -4.55 6.76 7.58
CA LEU A 371 -5.72 6.07 8.09
C LEU A 371 -6.59 7.05 8.88
N ARG A 372 -7.82 7.28 8.40
CA ARG A 372 -8.79 8.22 8.98
C ARG A 372 -9.59 7.61 10.11
#